data_AF-A0A4Q3YIV3-F1
#
_entry.id   AF-A0A4Q3YIV3-F1
#
_cell.length_a   1.000
_cell.length_b   1.000
_cell.length_c   1.000
_cell.angle_alpha   90.00
_cell.angle_beta   90.00
_cell.angle_gamma   90.00
#
_symmetry.space_group_name_H-M   'P 1'
#
loop_
_entity.id
_entity.type
_entity.pdbx_description
1 polymer ?
#
loop_
_entity_poly.entity_id
_entity_poly.type
_entity_poly.pdbx_seq_one_letter_code
_entity_poly.pdbx_strand_id
1 'polypeptide(L)'
;AITQTPFSMIMTGLGIVALAGIVVKNGIVLTDTYNHYNRGDGVEPVKAMLITISQRVRPVLLTAIVTALGVIPMALNIEFDFIGREITVGGLAGTWFVALSEALVSGLFVSTSLTLVLVPVMITAPSVVKNGWLGQAVGNMFAGIFRRRGKTVAVTPDGQTVEIPADIDSSKRFIKTEGGGLVETEQDGVTVVSRQAAE
;
A
#
# COMPACT_ATOMS: atom_id res chain seq x y z
N ALA A 1 -28.09 -4.98 -18.00
CA ALA A 1 -28.23 -5.91 -16.86
C ALA A 1 -27.84 -7.30 -17.36
N ILE A 2 -26.67 -7.81 -16.95
CA ILE A 2 -26.02 -8.96 -17.61
C ILE A 2 -26.63 -10.32 -17.20
N THR A 3 -27.29 -10.40 -16.03
CA THR A 3 -27.87 -11.64 -15.51
C THR A 3 -29.36 -11.57 -15.15
N GLN A 4 -29.99 -10.38 -15.11
CA GLN A 4 -31.43 -10.19 -14.81
C GLN A 4 -31.89 -10.90 -13.51
N THR A 5 -30.97 -11.22 -12.60
CA THR A 5 -31.27 -11.85 -11.31
C THR A 5 -31.64 -10.78 -10.27
N PRO A 6 -32.60 -11.06 -9.37
CA PRO A 6 -32.96 -10.12 -8.30
C PRO A 6 -31.76 -9.90 -7.38
N PHE A 7 -31.38 -8.64 -7.14
CA PHE A 7 -30.26 -8.31 -6.27
C PHE A 7 -30.61 -8.60 -4.81
N SER A 8 -29.99 -9.65 -4.26
CA SER A 8 -30.08 -9.97 -2.82
C SER A 8 -28.90 -9.33 -2.10
N MET A 9 -29.17 -8.33 -1.24
CA MET A 9 -28.14 -7.63 -0.48
C MET A 9 -27.35 -8.59 0.43
N ILE A 10 -28.04 -9.51 1.11
CA ILE A 10 -27.43 -10.43 2.07
C ILE A 10 -26.56 -11.46 1.35
N MET A 11 -27.11 -12.14 0.33
CA MET A 11 -26.39 -13.22 -0.36
C MET A 11 -25.22 -12.70 -1.20
N THR A 12 -25.42 -11.59 -1.91
CA THR A 12 -24.35 -10.94 -2.68
C THR A 12 -23.28 -10.39 -1.73
N GLY A 13 -23.68 -9.79 -0.60
CA GLY A 13 -22.75 -9.29 0.42
C GLY A 13 -21.87 -10.39 1.02
N LEU A 14 -22.46 -11.55 1.35
CA LEU A 14 -21.70 -12.72 1.79
C LEU A 14 -20.72 -13.22 0.73
N GLY A 15 -21.13 -13.23 -0.55
CA GLY A 15 -20.25 -13.55 -1.67
C GLY A 15 -19.05 -12.60 -1.76
N ILE A 16 -19.26 -11.30 -1.64
CA ILE A 16 -18.18 -10.30 -1.69
C ILE A 16 -17.19 -10.49 -0.51
N VAL A 17 -17.70 -10.73 0.70
CA VAL A 17 -16.83 -10.95 1.88
C VAL A 17 -16.02 -12.24 1.73
N ALA A 18 -16.65 -13.32 1.27
CA ALA A 18 -15.95 -14.58 1.00
C ALA A 18 -14.87 -14.40 -0.08
N LEU A 19 -15.16 -13.64 -1.16
CA LEU A 19 -14.18 -13.28 -2.17
C LEU A 19 -13.00 -12.51 -1.60
N ALA A 20 -13.25 -11.52 -0.76
CA ALA A 20 -12.19 -10.71 -0.17
C ALA A 20 -11.14 -11.60 0.53
N GLY A 21 -11.57 -12.63 1.27
CA GLY A 21 -10.66 -13.60 1.88
C GLY A 21 -9.82 -14.38 0.87
N ILE A 22 -10.44 -14.88 -0.21
CA ILE A 22 -9.75 -15.64 -1.27
C ILE A 22 -8.71 -14.74 -1.96
N VAL A 23 -9.08 -13.50 -2.26
CA VAL A 23 -8.22 -12.52 -2.94
C VAL A 23 -7.04 -12.12 -2.08
N VAL A 24 -7.27 -11.85 -0.80
CA VAL A 24 -6.21 -11.53 0.16
C VAL A 24 -5.25 -12.72 0.31
N LYS A 25 -5.76 -13.96 0.39
CA LYS A 25 -4.92 -15.16 0.46
C LYS A 25 -4.00 -15.30 -0.76
N ASN A 26 -4.55 -15.09 -1.97
CA ASN A 26 -3.79 -15.17 -3.21
C ASN A 26 -2.70 -14.07 -3.28
N GLY A 27 -3.01 -12.85 -2.80
CA GLY A 27 -2.06 -11.74 -2.76
C GLY A 27 -0.95 -11.89 -1.70
N ILE A 28 -1.29 -12.41 -0.51
CA ILE A 28 -0.32 -12.64 0.58
C ILE A 28 0.79 -13.58 0.12
N VAL A 29 0.45 -14.73 -0.46
CA VAL A 29 1.45 -15.73 -0.89
C VAL A 29 2.41 -15.14 -1.92
N LEU A 30 1.92 -14.32 -2.86
CA LEU A 30 2.77 -13.66 -3.85
C LEU A 30 3.75 -12.67 -3.19
N THR A 31 3.24 -11.83 -2.29
CA THR A 31 4.02 -10.79 -1.62
C THR A 31 5.06 -11.39 -0.67
N ASP A 32 4.68 -12.42 0.07
CA ASP A 32 5.58 -13.15 0.99
C ASP A 32 6.76 -13.78 0.24
N THR A 33 6.49 -14.37 -0.93
CA THR A 33 7.53 -14.97 -1.77
C THR A 33 8.48 -13.94 -2.35
N TYR A 34 7.94 -12.81 -2.80
CA TYR A 34 8.77 -11.68 -3.24
C TYR A 34 9.66 -11.19 -2.10
N ASN A 35 9.09 -11.07 -0.90
CA ASN A 35 9.82 -10.63 0.28
C ASN A 35 10.94 -11.61 0.65
N HIS A 36 10.72 -12.92 0.49
CA HIS A 36 11.73 -13.95 0.68
C HIS A 36 12.94 -13.76 -0.24
N TYR A 37 12.73 -13.61 -1.56
CA TYR A 37 13.84 -13.42 -2.50
C TYR A 37 14.52 -12.05 -2.42
N ASN A 38 13.76 -10.98 -2.17
CA ASN A 38 14.30 -9.62 -2.14
C ASN A 38 15.03 -9.32 -0.82
N ARG A 39 14.45 -9.70 0.34
CA ARG A 39 15.06 -9.44 1.65
C ARG A 39 15.90 -10.59 2.18
N GLY A 40 15.56 -11.84 1.88
CA GLY A 40 16.32 -13.02 2.31
C GLY A 40 17.57 -13.23 1.46
N ASP A 41 17.39 -13.33 0.15
CA ASP A 41 18.48 -13.68 -0.79
C ASP A 41 19.18 -12.45 -1.40
N GLY A 42 18.68 -11.23 -1.13
CA GLY A 42 19.26 -9.98 -1.65
C GLY A 42 19.19 -9.82 -3.16
N VAL A 43 18.27 -10.52 -3.83
CA VAL A 43 18.11 -10.48 -5.28
C VAL A 43 17.53 -9.13 -5.71
N GLU A 44 18.01 -8.59 -6.84
CA GLU A 44 17.49 -7.36 -7.43
C GLU A 44 15.94 -7.39 -7.54
N PRO A 45 15.22 -6.31 -7.15
CA PRO A 45 13.76 -6.29 -7.07
C PRO A 45 13.03 -6.80 -8.31
N VAL A 46 13.47 -6.42 -9.50
CA VAL A 46 12.83 -6.83 -10.76
C VAL A 46 13.04 -8.33 -11.01
N LYS A 47 14.25 -8.84 -10.75
CA LYS A 47 14.59 -10.25 -10.93
C LYS A 47 13.89 -11.14 -9.89
N ALA A 48 13.84 -10.71 -8.63
CA ALA A 48 13.11 -11.38 -7.56
C ALA A 48 11.61 -11.52 -7.91
N MET A 49 11.03 -10.48 -8.51
CA MET A 49 9.64 -10.51 -8.93
C MET A 49 9.37 -11.48 -10.07
N LEU A 50 10.21 -11.50 -11.11
CA LEU A 50 10.04 -12.42 -12.24
C LEU A 50 10.07 -13.89 -11.80
N ILE A 51 11.00 -14.24 -10.91
CA ILE A 51 11.10 -15.59 -10.33
C ILE A 51 9.84 -15.92 -9.52
N THR A 52 9.40 -14.97 -8.67
CA THR A 52 8.20 -15.10 -7.84
C THR A 52 6.95 -15.35 -8.68
N ILE A 53 6.72 -14.54 -9.73
CA ILE A 53 5.55 -14.68 -10.61
C ILE A 53 5.56 -16.06 -11.29
N SER A 54 6.69 -16.49 -11.85
CA SER A 54 6.79 -17.79 -12.53
C SER A 54 6.44 -18.97 -11.62
N GLN A 55 6.74 -18.88 -10.32
CA GLN A 55 6.46 -19.94 -9.35
C GLN A 55 5.04 -19.88 -8.79
N ARG A 56 4.44 -18.69 -8.69
CA ARG A 56 3.17 -18.48 -7.97
C ARG A 56 1.93 -18.41 -8.85
N VAL A 57 2.08 -18.09 -10.14
CA VAL A 57 0.96 -18.12 -11.10
C VAL A 57 0.25 -19.49 -11.08
N ARG A 58 1.00 -20.59 -10.98
CA ARG A 58 0.44 -21.95 -10.93
C ARG A 58 -0.47 -22.18 -9.70
N PRO A 59 -0.02 -21.99 -8.44
CA PRO A 59 -0.88 -22.07 -7.26
C PRO A 59 -2.10 -21.15 -7.26
N VAL A 60 -1.95 -19.91 -7.73
CA VAL A 60 -3.05 -18.92 -7.74
C VAL A 60 -4.12 -19.30 -8.75
N LEU A 61 -3.72 -19.66 -9.98
CA LEU A 61 -4.65 -20.15 -10.99
C LEU A 61 -5.32 -21.46 -10.56
N LEU A 62 -4.59 -22.39 -9.95
CA LEU A 62 -5.16 -23.64 -9.42
C LEU A 62 -6.28 -23.34 -8.42
N THR A 63 -6.03 -22.45 -7.47
CA THR A 63 -7.02 -22.07 -6.44
C THR A 63 -8.24 -21.40 -7.06
N ALA A 64 -8.03 -20.47 -7.98
CA ALA A 64 -9.11 -19.79 -8.69
C ALA A 64 -9.95 -20.77 -9.51
N ILE A 65 -9.31 -21.67 -10.26
CA ILE A 65 -9.99 -22.66 -11.10
C ILE A 65 -10.76 -23.66 -10.23
N VAL A 66 -10.16 -24.21 -9.17
CA VAL A 66 -10.83 -25.15 -8.26
C VAL A 66 -12.06 -24.51 -7.61
N THR A 67 -11.94 -23.26 -7.18
CA THR A 67 -13.07 -22.53 -6.59
C THR A 67 -14.15 -22.24 -7.63
N ALA A 68 -13.77 -21.77 -8.82
CA ALA A 68 -14.71 -21.53 -9.90
C ALA A 68 -15.47 -22.83 -10.26
N LEU A 69 -14.77 -23.95 -10.48
CA LEU A 69 -15.39 -25.23 -10.82
C LEU A 69 -16.35 -25.73 -9.73
N GLY A 70 -16.02 -25.53 -8.45
CA GLY A 70 -16.91 -25.91 -7.35
C GLY A 70 -18.18 -25.06 -7.27
N VAL A 71 -18.09 -23.78 -7.63
CA VAL A 71 -19.18 -22.80 -7.46
C VAL A 71 -20.00 -22.61 -8.75
N ILE A 72 -19.44 -22.92 -9.93
CA ILE A 72 -20.13 -22.85 -11.23
C ILE A 72 -21.47 -23.61 -11.27
N PRO A 73 -21.58 -24.89 -10.84
CA PRO A 73 -22.87 -25.60 -10.91
C PRO A 73 -23.93 -24.92 -10.03
N MET A 74 -23.54 -24.39 -8.87
CA MET A 74 -24.43 -23.63 -7.99
C MET A 74 -24.84 -22.29 -8.60
N ALA A 75 -23.92 -21.58 -9.25
CA ALA A 75 -24.22 -20.33 -9.96
C ALA A 75 -25.21 -20.54 -11.13
N LEU A 76 -25.19 -21.73 -11.74
CA LEU A 76 -26.13 -22.11 -12.81
C LEU A 76 -27.42 -22.76 -12.29
N ASN A 77 -27.62 -22.82 -10.97
CA ASN A 77 -28.78 -23.45 -10.33
C ASN A 77 -28.98 -24.93 -10.70
N ILE A 78 -27.87 -25.66 -10.84
CA ILE A 78 -27.85 -27.10 -11.11
C ILE A 78 -27.73 -27.83 -9.77
N GLU A 79 -28.76 -28.58 -9.38
CA GLU A 79 -28.73 -29.47 -8.23
C GLU A 79 -28.48 -30.91 -8.68
N PHE A 80 -27.57 -31.57 -7.97
CA PHE A 80 -27.28 -32.99 -8.15
C PHE A 80 -27.95 -33.76 -7.03
N ASP A 81 -29.05 -34.48 -7.33
CA ASP A 81 -29.62 -35.43 -6.38
C ASP A 81 -28.96 -36.80 -6.57
N PHE A 82 -28.08 -37.15 -5.63
CA PHE A 82 -27.39 -38.45 -5.62
C PHE A 82 -28.29 -39.60 -5.15
N ILE A 83 -29.39 -39.32 -4.46
CA ILE A 83 -30.33 -40.32 -3.92
C ILE A 83 -31.35 -40.68 -5.02
N GLY A 84 -31.99 -39.66 -5.62
CA GLY A 84 -32.90 -39.81 -6.75
C GLY A 84 -32.20 -40.10 -8.08
N ARG A 85 -30.88 -39.87 -8.16
CA ARG A 85 -30.06 -40.00 -9.38
C ARG A 85 -30.56 -39.11 -10.53
N GLU A 86 -31.12 -37.96 -10.16
CA GLU A 86 -31.67 -36.97 -11.06
C GLU A 86 -30.89 -35.66 -10.98
N ILE A 87 -30.84 -34.94 -12.11
CA ILE A 87 -30.23 -33.61 -12.19
C ILE A 87 -31.39 -32.64 -12.32
N THR A 88 -31.66 -31.91 -11.25
CA THR A 88 -32.76 -30.96 -11.19
C THR A 88 -32.20 -29.56 -11.41
N VAL A 89 -32.68 -28.88 -12.43
CA VAL A 89 -32.36 -27.48 -12.70
C VAL A 89 -33.55 -26.64 -12.22
N GLY A 90 -33.34 -25.65 -11.37
CA GLY A 90 -34.45 -24.87 -10.79
C GLY A 90 -34.82 -25.24 -9.36
N GLY A 91 -33.93 -25.88 -8.61
CA GLY A 91 -34.21 -26.33 -7.24
C GLY A 91 -34.49 -25.17 -6.27
N LEU A 92 -35.46 -25.37 -5.36
CA LEU A 92 -35.84 -24.36 -4.37
C LEU A 92 -34.70 -24.03 -3.40
N ALA A 93 -33.86 -24.99 -3.05
CA ALA A 93 -32.74 -24.80 -2.12
C ALA A 93 -31.58 -24.05 -2.79
N GLY A 94 -31.19 -24.45 -3.99
CA GLY A 94 -30.11 -23.84 -4.78
C GLY A 94 -30.40 -22.40 -5.16
N THR A 95 -31.66 -22.03 -5.35
CA THR A 95 -32.08 -20.66 -5.74
C THR A 95 -31.58 -19.59 -4.76
N TRP A 96 -31.53 -19.90 -3.46
CA TRP A 96 -31.02 -18.98 -2.43
C TRP A 96 -29.51 -18.72 -2.55
N PHE A 97 -28.76 -19.68 -3.09
CA PHE A 97 -27.30 -19.61 -3.21
C PHE A 97 -26.83 -19.14 -4.59
N VAL A 98 -27.74 -18.98 -5.57
CA VAL A 98 -27.40 -18.52 -6.92
C VAL A 98 -26.73 -17.14 -6.86
N ALA A 99 -27.35 -16.16 -6.18
CA ALA A 99 -26.81 -14.80 -6.10
C ALA A 99 -25.44 -14.73 -5.41
N LEU A 100 -25.23 -15.56 -4.38
CA LEU A 100 -23.93 -15.70 -3.73
C LEU A 100 -22.88 -16.27 -4.70
N SER A 101 -23.24 -17.36 -5.38
CA SER A 101 -22.35 -18.08 -6.29
C SER A 101 -21.99 -17.27 -7.53
N GLU A 102 -22.94 -16.52 -8.08
CA GLU A 102 -22.75 -15.61 -9.21
C GLU A 102 -21.75 -14.49 -8.87
N ALA A 103 -21.90 -13.89 -7.68
CA ALA A 103 -20.97 -12.89 -7.18
C ALA A 103 -19.56 -13.47 -7.01
N LEU A 104 -19.46 -14.67 -6.41
CA LEU A 104 -18.19 -15.39 -6.25
C LEU A 104 -17.50 -15.65 -7.59
N VAL A 105 -18.19 -16.25 -8.57
CA VAL A 105 -17.58 -16.66 -9.83
C VAL A 105 -17.08 -15.44 -10.60
N SER A 106 -17.96 -14.46 -10.83
CA SER A 106 -17.61 -13.24 -11.57
C SER A 106 -16.50 -12.43 -10.89
N GLY A 107 -16.61 -12.23 -9.57
CA GLY A 107 -15.61 -11.50 -8.80
C GLY A 107 -14.27 -12.23 -8.72
N LEU A 108 -14.26 -13.56 -8.67
CA LEU A 108 -13.02 -14.35 -8.64
C LEU A 108 -12.24 -14.21 -9.96
N PHE A 109 -12.90 -14.29 -11.12
CA PHE A 109 -12.24 -14.13 -12.41
C PHE A 109 -11.62 -12.74 -12.57
N VAL A 110 -12.39 -11.70 -12.23
CA VAL A 110 -11.92 -10.30 -12.30
C VAL A 110 -10.78 -10.08 -11.31
N SER A 111 -10.95 -10.51 -10.06
CA SER A 111 -9.96 -10.27 -9.03
C SER A 111 -8.69 -11.07 -9.25
N THR A 112 -8.76 -12.31 -9.75
CA THR A 112 -7.56 -13.10 -10.02
C THR A 112 -6.70 -12.45 -11.11
N SER A 113 -7.36 -11.97 -12.17
CA SER A 113 -6.70 -11.23 -13.26
C SER A 113 -6.08 -9.93 -12.73
N LEU A 114 -6.83 -9.20 -11.90
CA LEU A 114 -6.35 -7.96 -11.29
C LEU A 114 -5.18 -8.22 -10.35
N THR A 115 -5.24 -9.20 -9.44
CA THR A 115 -4.16 -9.50 -8.48
C THR A 115 -2.87 -9.89 -9.18
N LEU A 116 -2.94 -10.68 -10.25
CA LEU A 116 -1.76 -11.09 -11.02
C LEU A 116 -1.03 -9.91 -11.68
N VAL A 117 -1.73 -8.82 -12.02
CA VAL A 117 -1.13 -7.62 -12.62
C VAL A 117 -0.83 -6.55 -11.57
N LEU A 118 -1.78 -6.29 -10.68
CA LEU A 118 -1.74 -5.21 -9.70
C LEU A 118 -0.61 -5.41 -8.69
N VAL A 119 -0.48 -6.61 -8.12
CA VAL A 119 0.52 -6.86 -7.07
C VAL A 119 1.95 -6.70 -7.58
N PRO A 120 2.36 -7.30 -8.72
CA PRO A 120 3.71 -7.08 -9.21
C PRO A 120 3.97 -5.61 -9.58
N VAL A 121 3.01 -4.94 -10.23
CA VAL A 121 3.14 -3.52 -10.56
C VAL A 121 3.29 -2.68 -9.30
N MET A 122 2.48 -2.90 -8.26
CA MET A 122 2.54 -2.10 -7.03
C MET A 122 3.87 -2.27 -6.28
N ILE A 123 4.45 -3.47 -6.30
CA ILE A 123 5.70 -3.76 -5.61
C ILE A 123 6.92 -3.25 -6.40
N THR A 124 6.93 -3.35 -7.74
CA THR A 124 8.05 -2.86 -8.56
C THR A 124 7.97 -1.37 -8.89
N ALA A 125 6.77 -0.78 -8.92
CA ALA A 125 6.57 0.65 -9.18
C ALA A 125 7.53 1.58 -8.43
N PRO A 126 7.71 1.51 -7.09
CA PRO A 126 8.63 2.40 -6.39
C PRO A 126 10.09 2.22 -6.83
N SER A 127 10.51 1.01 -7.22
CA SER A 127 11.88 0.76 -7.69
C SER A 127 12.16 1.40 -9.05
N VAL A 128 11.19 1.41 -9.96
CA VAL A 128 11.33 2.04 -11.29
C VAL A 128 11.07 3.54 -11.27
N VAL A 129 10.13 4.00 -10.42
CA VAL A 129 9.77 5.42 -10.28
C VAL A 129 10.93 6.20 -9.66
N LYS A 130 11.65 5.64 -8.67
CA LYS A 130 12.83 6.30 -8.07
C LYS A 130 13.95 6.58 -9.06
N ASN A 131 14.04 5.79 -10.14
CA ASN A 131 15.07 5.91 -11.18
C ASN A 131 14.58 6.68 -12.43
N GLY A 132 13.32 7.11 -12.48
CA GLY A 132 12.71 7.76 -13.64
C GLY A 132 12.27 9.20 -13.39
N TRP A 133 12.13 10.00 -14.47
CA TRP A 133 11.69 11.41 -14.42
C TRP A 133 10.35 11.61 -13.69
N LEU A 134 9.50 10.57 -13.71
CA LEU A 134 8.17 10.57 -13.10
C LEU A 134 8.25 10.56 -11.58
N GLY A 135 9.25 9.88 -10.98
CA GLY A 135 9.46 9.91 -9.54
C GLY A 135 9.99 11.24 -9.04
N GLN A 136 10.79 11.92 -9.86
CA GLN A 136 11.26 13.27 -9.55
C GLN A 136 10.12 14.29 -9.70
N ALA A 137 9.24 14.14 -10.70
CA ALA A 137 8.06 14.98 -10.87
C ALA A 137 7.04 14.80 -9.73
N VAL A 138 6.71 13.56 -9.35
CA VAL A 138 5.83 13.26 -8.22
C VAL A 138 6.48 13.70 -6.90
N GLY A 139 7.77 13.44 -6.72
CA GLY A 139 8.53 13.88 -5.54
C GLY A 139 8.53 15.39 -5.37
N ASN A 140 8.77 16.15 -6.45
CA ASN A 140 8.73 17.62 -6.42
C ASN A 140 7.30 18.16 -6.21
N MET A 141 6.28 17.49 -6.74
CA MET A 141 4.88 17.84 -6.55
C MET A 141 4.43 17.61 -5.09
N PHE A 142 4.74 16.45 -4.52
CA PHE A 142 4.44 16.14 -3.11
C PHE A 142 5.28 16.98 -2.14
N ALA A 143 6.55 17.25 -2.45
CA ALA A 143 7.36 18.19 -1.70
C ALA A 143 6.75 19.60 -1.76
N GLY A 144 6.23 20.05 -2.91
CA GLY A 144 5.52 21.32 -3.03
C GLY A 144 4.24 21.42 -2.19
N ILE A 145 3.55 20.30 -1.98
CA ILE A 145 2.34 20.21 -1.15
C ILE A 145 2.70 20.18 0.35
N PHE A 146 3.78 19.51 0.74
CA PHE A 146 4.22 19.43 2.14
C PHE A 146 5.17 20.57 2.58
N ARG A 147 5.69 21.40 1.66
CA ARG A 147 6.53 22.57 2.00
C ARG A 147 5.73 23.79 2.47
N ARG A 148 4.62 23.56 3.15
CA ARG A 148 3.97 24.58 3.99
C ARG A 148 3.96 24.07 5.42
N ARG A 149 4.93 24.57 6.20
CA ARG A 149 4.83 24.97 7.62
C ARG A 149 6.02 24.45 8.45
N GLY A 150 6.87 25.39 8.81
CA GLY A 150 7.95 25.22 9.78
C GLY A 150 8.78 26.49 9.91
N LYS A 151 8.17 27.61 10.32
CA LYS A 151 8.95 28.72 10.89
C LYS A 151 9.53 28.19 12.20
N THR A 152 10.84 27.94 12.25
CA THR A 152 11.55 27.62 13.49
C THR A 152 11.61 28.87 14.35
N VAL A 153 10.76 28.93 15.37
CA VAL A 153 10.84 29.97 16.41
C VAL A 153 11.79 29.46 17.48
N ALA A 154 12.97 30.09 17.59
CA ALA A 154 13.87 29.84 18.71
C ALA A 154 13.43 30.71 19.90
N VAL A 155 13.37 30.12 21.09
CA VAL A 155 12.99 30.82 22.33
C VAL A 155 14.25 31.07 23.15
N THR A 156 14.55 32.35 23.40
CA THR A 156 15.64 32.80 24.28
C THR A 156 15.23 32.60 25.75
N PRO A 157 16.15 32.31 26.69
CA PRO A 157 15.82 32.02 28.09
C PRO A 157 15.01 33.08 28.85
N ASP A 158 14.94 34.32 28.36
CA ASP A 158 14.16 35.43 28.94
C ASP A 158 12.71 35.52 28.43
N GLY A 159 12.19 34.46 27.79
CA GLY A 159 10.77 34.35 27.44
C GLY A 159 10.28 35.27 26.32
N GLN A 160 11.16 35.99 25.63
CA GLN A 160 10.80 36.75 24.43
C GLN A 160 10.99 35.93 23.16
N THR A 161 9.95 35.92 22.32
CA THR A 161 9.96 35.28 21.01
C THR A 161 10.52 36.26 19.98
N VAL A 162 11.76 36.03 19.55
CA VAL A 162 12.36 36.78 18.44
C VAL A 162 12.07 36.00 17.17
N GLU A 163 11.27 36.58 16.27
CA GLU A 163 11.02 35.99 14.96
C GLU A 163 12.30 36.07 14.11
N ILE A 164 12.82 34.91 13.70
CA ILE A 164 13.95 34.82 12.78
C ILE A 164 13.41 35.03 11.36
N PRO A 165 13.75 36.13 10.66
CA PRO A 165 13.36 36.31 9.27
C PRO A 165 14.02 35.24 8.39
N ALA A 166 13.26 34.75 7.41
CA ALA A 166 13.52 33.54 6.63
C ALA A 166 14.73 33.61 5.67
N ASP A 167 15.56 34.65 5.75
CA ASP A 167 16.73 34.88 4.90
C ASP A 167 18.05 34.43 5.55
N ILE A 168 18.03 34.00 6.81
CA ILE A 168 19.24 33.54 7.48
C ILE A 168 19.38 32.02 7.32
N ASP A 169 20.30 31.65 6.42
CA ASP A 169 20.82 30.31 6.24
C ASP A 169 21.44 29.78 7.55
N SER A 170 20.71 28.90 8.22
CA SER A 170 21.14 28.19 9.44
C SER A 170 22.37 27.29 9.23
N SER A 171 22.90 27.20 8.00
CA SER A 171 24.09 26.43 7.67
C SER A 171 25.41 27.17 7.94
N LYS A 172 25.40 28.48 8.27
CA LYS A 172 26.61 29.21 8.70
C LYS A 172 26.49 29.63 10.17
N ARG A 173 27.18 28.89 11.04
CA ARG A 173 27.36 29.20 12.47
C ARG A 173 28.23 30.45 12.70
N PHE A 174 27.83 31.64 12.25
CA PHE A 174 28.50 32.88 12.66
C PHE A 174 27.51 34.04 12.70
N ILE A 175 27.26 34.59 13.89
CA ILE A 175 26.61 35.90 14.06
C ILE A 175 27.74 36.93 13.97
N LYS A 176 27.79 37.69 12.87
CA LYS A 176 28.63 38.88 12.78
C LYS A 176 27.75 40.08 13.12
N THR A 177 27.87 40.60 14.33
CA THR A 177 27.35 41.93 14.67
C THR A 177 28.47 42.93 14.44
N GLU A 178 28.32 43.80 13.45
CA GLU A 178 29.15 44.99 13.34
C GLU A 178 28.73 45.98 14.43
N GLY A 179 29.67 46.28 15.34
CA GLY A 179 29.51 47.33 16.34
C GLY A 179 29.34 46.81 17.76
N GLY A 180 30.46 46.44 18.40
CA GLY A 180 30.51 46.18 19.84
C GLY A 180 31.64 45.21 20.16
N GLY A 181 32.72 45.71 20.77
CA GLY A 181 33.96 44.98 21.01
C GLY A 181 33.76 43.62 21.69
N LEU A 182 34.32 42.58 21.07
CA LEU A 182 34.37 41.22 21.60
C LEU A 182 35.75 41.01 22.23
N VAL A 183 35.79 40.41 23.43
CA VAL A 183 37.01 39.80 23.97
C VAL A 183 36.77 38.29 24.01
N GLU A 184 37.52 37.57 23.19
CA GLU A 184 37.55 36.10 23.14
C GLU A 184 38.53 35.57 24.17
N THR A 185 38.09 34.61 24.98
CA THR A 185 39.01 33.72 25.69
C THR A 185 38.56 32.28 25.51
N GLU A 186 39.45 31.47 24.95
CA GLU A 186 39.27 30.06 24.63
C GLU A 186 39.92 29.19 25.72
N GLN A 187 39.16 28.29 26.33
CA GLN A 187 39.70 27.17 27.11
C GLN A 187 38.95 25.88 26.76
N ASP A 188 39.72 24.87 26.38
CA ASP A 188 39.33 23.46 26.20
C ASP A 188 38.13 23.19 25.27
N GLY A 189 38.14 23.79 24.09
CA GLY A 189 37.37 23.32 22.93
C GLY A 189 35.85 23.53 23.01
N VAL A 190 35.37 24.32 23.99
CA VAL A 190 33.97 24.76 24.09
C VAL A 190 33.93 26.26 24.36
N THR A 191 33.49 27.04 23.37
CA THR A 191 33.31 28.49 23.49
C THR A 191 32.03 28.79 24.27
N VAL A 192 32.15 29.07 25.57
CA VAL A 192 31.03 29.51 26.41
C VAL A 192 30.99 31.04 26.43
N VAL A 193 29.95 31.61 25.82
CA VAL A 193 29.68 33.05 25.86
C VAL A 193 28.79 33.33 27.08
N SER A 194 29.38 33.84 28.16
CA SER A 194 28.62 34.31 29.33
C SER A 194 28.34 35.81 29.23
N ARG A 195 27.09 36.21 29.52
CA ARG A 195 26.72 37.62 29.69
C ARG A 195 27.19 38.03 31.10
N GLN A 196 28.04 39.05 31.19
CA GLN A 196 28.46 39.60 32.49
C GLN A 196 27.21 40.12 33.23
N ALA A 197 26.98 39.61 34.43
CA ALA A 197 25.90 40.06 35.29
C ALA A 197 26.11 41.54 35.63
N ALA A 198 25.10 42.37 35.36
CA ALA A 198 25.06 43.74 35.81
C ALA A 198 24.14 43.82 37.03
N GLU A 199 24.66 44.47 38.07
CA GLU A 199 24.05 44.80 39.37
C GLU A 199 22.70 45.53 39.27
#